data_AF-A0A174TVP7-F1
#
_entry.id   AF-A0A174TVP7-F1
#
_cell.length_a   1.000
_cell.length_b   1.000
_cell.length_c   1.000
_cell.angle_alpha   90.00
_cell.angle_beta   90.00
_cell.angle_gamma   90.00
#
_symmetry.space_group_name_H-M   'P 1'
#
loop_
_entity.id
_entity.type
_entity.pdbx_description
1 polymer ?
#
loop_
_entity_poly.entity_id
_entity_poly.type
_entity_poly.pdbx_seq_one_letter_code
_entity_poly.pdbx_strand_id
1 'polypeptide(L)'
;MDGDRIDWYAYHPSQEDYQQLRQIASDYVETFRIQVLTKNHGPRLVYICAPLRGELEKNIAFAKEKAQEVFQAGDIPICPHLMFPPFADPDDPAQDQAAREMGLRLVEHCQQVNVYGTVRTPGMLAEIRRAEELNIPVKADQPGLKKKKDRPRRGQIR
;
A
#
# COMPACT_ATOMS: atom_id res chain seq x y z
N MET A 1 -66.97 -10.22 11.29
CA MET A 1 -65.85 -9.98 12.22
C MET A 1 -64.73 -10.93 11.82
N ASP A 2 -63.53 -10.54 11.45
CA ASP A 2 -62.89 -9.25 11.20
C ASP A 2 -61.53 -9.60 10.57
N GLY A 3 -60.91 -8.64 9.88
CA GLY A 3 -59.47 -8.69 9.65
C GLY A 3 -59.01 -8.52 8.21
N ASP A 4 -59.63 -7.62 7.46
CA ASP A 4 -58.98 -6.97 6.32
C ASP A 4 -57.77 -6.20 6.86
N ARG A 5 -56.60 -6.85 6.85
CA ARG A 5 -55.37 -6.32 7.45
C ARG A 5 -54.72 -5.44 6.40
N ILE A 6 -55.15 -4.17 6.38
CA ILE A 6 -54.69 -3.19 5.41
C ILE A 6 -53.21 -2.86 5.68
N ASP A 7 -52.36 -3.23 4.74
CA ASP A 7 -50.92 -3.02 4.74
C ASP A 7 -50.59 -1.63 4.17
N TRP A 8 -50.91 -0.58 4.93
CA TRP A 8 -50.84 0.82 4.50
C TRP A 8 -49.42 1.34 4.21
N TYR A 9 -48.36 0.57 4.46
CA TYR A 9 -46.98 1.07 4.42
C TYR A 9 -45.92 0.12 3.85
N ALA A 10 -46.26 -1.11 3.48
CA ALA A 10 -45.27 -1.97 2.83
C ALA A 10 -45.18 -1.60 1.33
N TYR A 11 -44.11 -0.89 0.98
CA TYR A 11 -43.70 -0.83 -0.41
C TYR A 11 -43.35 -2.24 -0.86
N HIS A 12 -44.14 -2.78 -1.80
CA HIS A 12 -43.94 -4.08 -2.42
C HIS A 12 -43.34 -3.86 -3.81
N PRO A 13 -42.01 -3.89 -3.96
CA PRO A 13 -41.38 -3.55 -5.23
C PRO A 13 -41.73 -4.62 -6.25
N SER A 14 -42.25 -4.19 -7.40
CA SER A 14 -42.40 -5.00 -8.59
C SER A 14 -41.05 -5.32 -9.22
N GLN A 15 -41.03 -6.20 -10.22
CA GLN A 15 -39.81 -6.47 -10.99
C GLN A 15 -39.26 -5.22 -11.68
N GLU A 16 -40.13 -4.31 -12.12
CA GLU A 16 -39.75 -3.04 -12.73
C GLU A 16 -39.10 -2.12 -11.68
N ASP A 17 -39.65 -2.07 -10.47
CA ASP A 17 -39.06 -1.32 -9.36
C ASP A 17 -37.64 -1.80 -9.03
N TYR A 18 -37.42 -3.13 -9.00
CA TYR A 18 -36.08 -3.69 -8.81
C TYR A 18 -35.12 -3.32 -9.94
N GLN A 19 -35.58 -3.32 -11.19
CA GLN A 19 -34.75 -2.93 -12.33
C GLN A 19 -34.38 -1.44 -12.26
N GLN A 20 -35.34 -0.57 -11.93
CA GLN A 20 -35.12 0.86 -11.77
C GLN A 20 -34.14 1.14 -10.62
N LEU A 21 -34.37 0.55 -9.44
CA LEU A 21 -33.47 0.72 -8.29
C LEU A 21 -32.05 0.24 -8.61
N ARG A 22 -31.91 -0.88 -9.33
CA ARG A 22 -30.62 -1.40 -9.75
C ARG A 22 -29.92 -0.49 -10.75
N GLN A 23 -30.67 0.09 -11.69
CA GLN A 23 -30.13 1.05 -12.65
C GLN A 23 -29.68 2.34 -11.96
N ILE A 24 -30.52 2.91 -11.08
CA ILE A 24 -30.19 4.12 -10.31
C ILE A 24 -28.95 3.89 -9.42
N ALA A 25 -28.90 2.77 -8.70
CA ALA A 25 -27.74 2.42 -7.89
C ALA A 25 -26.49 2.23 -8.76
N SER A 26 -26.63 1.61 -9.94
CA SER A 26 -25.54 1.45 -10.89
C SER A 26 -25.04 2.81 -11.39
N ASP A 27 -25.93 3.71 -11.82
CA ASP A 27 -25.58 5.04 -12.34
C ASP A 27 -24.93 5.92 -11.25
N TYR A 28 -25.45 5.84 -10.02
CA TYR A 28 -24.86 6.53 -8.86
C TYR A 28 -23.44 6.04 -8.60
N VAL A 29 -23.23 4.73 -8.51
CA VAL A 29 -21.90 4.14 -8.31
C VAL A 29 -20.98 4.41 -9.50
N GLU A 30 -21.49 4.38 -10.72
CA GLU A 30 -20.74 4.65 -11.95
C GLU A 30 -20.20 6.08 -11.98
N THR A 31 -20.94 7.04 -11.43
CA THR A 31 -20.47 8.43 -11.28
C THR A 31 -19.18 8.50 -10.45
N PHE A 32 -19.06 7.66 -9.41
CA PHE A 32 -17.82 7.53 -8.63
C PHE A 32 -16.80 6.61 -9.31
N ARG A 33 -17.23 5.60 -10.05
CA ARG A 33 -16.35 4.71 -10.81
C ARG A 33 -15.61 5.47 -11.91
N ILE A 34 -16.30 6.35 -12.63
CA ILE A 34 -15.70 7.27 -13.59
C ILE A 34 -14.72 8.18 -12.84
N GLN A 35 -15.06 8.77 -11.68
CA GLN A 35 -14.08 9.56 -10.91
C GLN A 35 -12.86 8.76 -10.41
N VAL A 36 -13.02 7.46 -10.12
CA VAL A 36 -11.94 6.55 -9.71
C VAL A 36 -11.09 6.07 -10.90
N LEU A 37 -11.69 5.95 -12.10
CA LEU A 37 -10.99 5.55 -13.33
C LEU A 37 -10.40 6.75 -14.09
N THR A 38 -10.99 7.95 -14.00
CA THR A 38 -10.55 9.18 -14.67
C THR A 38 -9.64 10.04 -13.81
N LYS A 39 -9.60 9.84 -12.48
CA LYS A 39 -8.41 10.20 -11.74
C LYS A 39 -7.37 9.14 -12.06
N ASN A 40 -6.55 9.42 -13.07
CA ASN A 40 -5.13 9.10 -12.91
C ASN A 40 -4.72 9.79 -11.59
N HIS A 41 -4.84 9.08 -10.47
CA HIS A 41 -4.06 9.39 -9.29
C HIS A 41 -2.65 9.55 -9.84
N GLY A 42 -2.09 10.76 -9.80
CA GLY A 42 -0.80 11.04 -10.42
C GLY A 42 0.27 10.03 -9.99
N PRO A 43 1.48 10.12 -10.56
CA PRO A 43 2.60 9.23 -10.25
C PRO A 43 2.61 8.77 -8.79
N ARG A 44 2.62 7.45 -8.53
CA ARG A 44 2.53 6.95 -7.16
C ARG A 44 3.82 7.26 -6.43
N LEU A 45 3.74 7.61 -5.15
CA LEU A 45 4.90 7.63 -4.28
C LEU A 45 5.27 6.17 -3.97
N VAL A 46 6.45 5.75 -4.45
CA VAL A 46 6.98 4.41 -4.25
C VAL A 46 8.21 4.50 -3.37
N TYR A 47 8.10 3.97 -2.16
CA TYR A 47 9.22 3.90 -1.22
C TYR A 47 10.21 2.80 -1.66
N ILE A 48 11.49 3.13 -1.68
CA ILE A 48 12.57 2.21 -2.04
C ILE A 48 13.29 1.77 -0.77
N CYS A 49 12.96 0.55 -0.33
CA CYS A 49 13.59 -0.14 0.78
C CYS A 49 14.75 -0.99 0.23
N ALA A 50 15.98 -0.55 0.42
CA ALA A 50 17.18 -1.20 -0.10
C ALA A 50 18.32 -1.15 0.93
N PRO A 51 19.28 -2.10 0.90
CA PRO A 51 20.43 -2.06 1.78
C PRO A 51 21.32 -0.85 1.49
N LEU A 52 21.79 -0.16 2.54
CA LEU A 52 22.77 0.92 2.44
C LEU A 52 24.12 0.58 3.10
N ARG A 53 24.13 -0.14 4.23
CA ARG A 53 25.34 -0.41 5.02
C ARG A 53 26.23 -1.48 4.36
N GLY A 54 27.54 -1.39 4.59
CA GLY A 54 28.55 -2.28 4.02
C GLY A 54 29.21 -1.69 2.78
N GLU A 55 28.91 -2.22 1.60
CA GLU A 55 29.47 -1.76 0.32
C GLU A 55 28.79 -0.47 -0.16
N LEU A 56 29.08 0.66 0.50
CA LEU A 56 28.38 1.93 0.31
C LEU A 56 28.25 2.36 -1.15
N GLU A 57 29.34 2.38 -1.92
CA GLU A 57 29.31 2.80 -3.33
C GLU A 57 28.40 1.91 -4.18
N LYS A 58 28.49 0.59 -4.00
CA LYS A 58 27.64 -0.37 -4.73
C LYS A 58 26.18 -0.23 -4.33
N ASN A 59 25.90 -0.05 -3.04
CA ASN A 59 24.55 0.15 -2.52
C ASN A 59 23.92 1.46 -3.02
N ILE A 60 24.71 2.54 -3.10
CA ILE A 60 24.27 3.81 -3.68
C ILE A 60 23.95 3.64 -5.17
N ALA A 61 24.83 2.99 -5.93
CA ALA A 61 24.60 2.73 -7.35
C ALA A 61 23.33 1.89 -7.57
N PHE A 62 23.15 0.85 -6.76
CA PHE A 62 21.97 -0.01 -6.78
C PHE A 62 20.68 0.75 -6.44
N ALA A 63 20.70 1.57 -5.38
CA ALA A 63 19.55 2.39 -5.00
C ALA A 63 19.17 3.40 -6.11
N LYS A 64 20.16 3.98 -6.79
CA LYS A 64 19.95 4.88 -7.94
C LYS A 64 19.32 4.16 -9.13
N GLU A 65 19.82 2.96 -9.47
CA GLU A 65 19.25 2.12 -10.52
C GLU A 65 17.77 1.81 -10.24
N LYS A 66 17.45 1.39 -9.01
CA LYS A 66 16.05 1.10 -8.62
C LYS A 66 15.16 2.34 -8.59
N ALA A 67 15.70 3.49 -8.20
CA ALA A 67 14.99 4.76 -8.31
C ALA A 67 14.71 5.12 -9.77
N GLN A 68 15.66 4.88 -10.67
CA GLN A 68 15.49 5.12 -12.10
C GLN A 68 14.44 4.20 -12.73
N GLU A 69 14.40 2.91 -12.36
CA GLU A 69 13.36 1.97 -12.81
C GLU A 69 11.95 2.45 -12.42
N VAL A 70 11.77 2.87 -11.17
CA VAL A 70 10.49 3.41 -10.67
C VAL A 70 10.11 4.70 -11.42
N PHE A 71 11.08 5.60 -11.64
CA PHE A 71 10.87 6.83 -12.38
C PHE A 71 10.45 6.56 -13.84
N GLN A 72 11.13 5.63 -14.52
CA GLN A 72 10.80 5.23 -15.89
C GLN A 72 9.43 4.55 -16.01
N ALA A 73 8.97 3.89 -14.94
CA ALA A 73 7.62 3.34 -14.86
C ALA A 73 6.52 4.42 -14.68
N GLY A 74 6.89 5.70 -14.53
CA GLY A 74 5.96 6.82 -14.39
C GLY A 74 5.53 7.10 -12.94
N ASP A 75 6.23 6.52 -11.95
CA ASP A 75 6.00 6.74 -10.53
C ASP A 75 7.09 7.63 -9.91
N ILE A 76 6.87 8.12 -8.69
CA ILE A 76 7.83 8.95 -7.95
C ILE A 76 8.63 8.07 -6.97
N PRO A 77 9.95 7.89 -7.19
CA PRO A 77 10.79 7.16 -6.27
C PRO A 77 11.10 7.97 -5.01
N ILE A 78 10.84 7.39 -3.83
CA ILE A 78 11.25 7.93 -2.54
C ILE A 78 12.35 7.04 -1.98
N CYS A 79 13.58 7.55 -1.91
CA CYS A 79 14.74 6.79 -1.41
C CYS A 79 15.45 7.57 -0.28
N PRO A 80 15.00 7.43 0.98
CA PRO A 80 15.54 8.20 2.09
C PRO A 80 17.05 8.01 2.30
N HIS A 81 17.55 6.82 2.00
CA HIS A 81 18.96 6.45 2.05
C HIS A 81 19.84 7.18 1.02
N LEU A 82 19.26 7.81 -0.01
CA LEU A 82 19.97 8.73 -0.90
C LEU A 82 19.68 10.21 -0.55
N MET A 83 18.53 10.48 0.06
CA MET A 83 18.05 11.83 0.36
C MET A 83 18.66 12.41 1.64
N PHE A 84 18.79 11.61 2.70
CA PHE A 84 19.19 12.07 4.04
C PHE A 84 20.70 12.19 4.27
N PRO A 85 21.57 11.28 3.75
CA PRO A 85 23.01 11.36 4.03
C PRO A 85 23.70 12.70 3.74
N PRO A 86 23.27 13.52 2.75
CA PRO A 86 23.86 14.84 2.56
C PRO A 86 23.73 15.80 3.76
N PHE A 87 22.82 15.54 4.71
CA PHE A 87 22.57 16.43 5.85
C PHE A 87 22.29 15.71 7.19
N ALA A 88 22.29 14.37 7.21
CA ALA A 88 22.14 13.56 8.42
C ALA A 88 23.23 12.48 8.41
N ASP A 89 24.16 12.58 9.37
CA ASP A 89 25.28 11.66 9.49
C ASP A 89 24.80 10.28 10.00
N PRO A 90 24.96 9.20 9.22
CA PRO A 90 24.59 7.85 9.66
C PRO A 90 25.48 7.31 10.79
N ASP A 91 26.66 7.89 11.03
CA ASP A 91 27.56 7.51 12.12
C ASP A 91 27.26 8.25 13.44
N ASP A 92 26.45 9.31 13.39
CA ASP A 92 25.88 9.98 14.57
C ASP A 92 24.58 9.25 14.99
N PRO A 93 24.52 8.63 16.19
CA PRO A 93 23.36 7.85 16.61
C PRO A 93 22.05 8.64 16.69
N ALA A 94 22.11 9.93 17.03
CA ALA A 94 20.92 10.76 17.15
C ALA A 94 20.39 11.15 15.76
N GLN A 95 21.29 11.49 14.83
CA GLN A 95 20.92 11.80 13.45
C GLN A 95 20.45 10.56 12.68
N ASP A 96 21.12 9.41 12.83
CA ASP A 96 20.70 8.14 12.22
C ASP A 96 19.32 7.69 12.76
N GLN A 97 19.06 7.86 14.05
CA GLN A 97 17.75 7.57 14.62
C GLN A 97 16.66 8.50 14.05
N ALA A 98 16.93 9.81 13.99
CA ALA A 98 16.00 10.78 13.42
C ALA A 98 15.73 10.49 11.93
N ALA A 99 16.75 10.15 11.15
CA ALA A 99 16.63 9.76 9.75
C ALA A 99 15.76 8.50 9.58
N ARG A 100 15.94 7.49 10.44
CA ARG A 100 15.11 6.28 10.43
C ARG A 100 13.64 6.59 10.76
N GLU A 101 13.38 7.43 11.75
CA GLU A 101 12.01 7.85 12.10
C GLU A 101 11.34 8.64 10.97
N MET A 102 12.07 9.56 10.33
CA MET A 102 11.59 10.27 9.14
C MET A 102 11.32 9.31 7.97
N GLY A 103 12.15 8.28 7.78
CA GLY A 103 11.91 7.23 6.79
C GLY A 103 10.59 6.49 7.03
N LEU A 104 10.29 6.11 8.27
CA LEU A 104 9.02 5.47 8.64
C LEU A 104 7.81 6.38 8.38
N ARG A 105 7.94 7.69 8.63
CA ARG A 105 6.91 8.68 8.27
C ARG A 105 6.72 8.79 6.76
N LEU A 106 7.78 8.72 5.97
CA LEU A 106 7.67 8.70 4.51
C LEU A 106 6.94 7.44 4.01
N VAL A 107 7.16 6.28 4.64
CA VAL A 107 6.42 5.05 4.32
C VAL A 107 4.91 5.28 4.46
N GLU A 108 4.45 5.96 5.51
CA GLU A 108 3.02 6.26 5.74
C GLU A 108 2.34 7.03 4.59
N HIS A 109 3.12 7.81 3.83
CA HIS A 109 2.62 8.61 2.71
C HIS A 109 2.77 7.92 1.36
N CYS A 110 3.48 6.79 1.29
CA CYS A 110 3.70 6.07 0.05
C CYS A 110 2.53 5.13 -0.28
N GLN A 111 2.27 4.96 -1.58
CA GLN A 111 1.23 4.04 -2.07
C GLN A 111 1.79 2.61 -2.28
N GLN A 112 3.11 2.44 -2.21
CA GLN A 112 3.78 1.16 -2.38
C GLN A 112 5.17 1.21 -1.73
N VAL A 113 5.64 0.07 -1.23
CA VAL A 113 7.04 -0.14 -0.83
C VAL A 113 7.65 -1.20 -1.72
N ASN A 114 8.75 -0.88 -2.40
CA ASN A 114 9.57 -1.84 -3.11
C ASN A 114 10.76 -2.23 -2.24
N VAL A 115 10.92 -3.53 -2.02
CA VAL A 115 12.00 -4.10 -1.21
C VAL A 115 13.00 -4.78 -2.14
N TYR A 116 14.24 -4.33 -2.07
CA TYR A 116 15.34 -4.80 -2.88
C TYR A 116 16.50 -5.33 -2.02
N GLY A 117 17.33 -6.17 -2.63
CA GLY A 117 18.50 -6.77 -1.96
C GLY A 117 18.22 -8.17 -1.39
N THR A 118 19.30 -8.91 -1.16
CA THR A 118 19.27 -10.30 -0.66
C THR A 118 19.19 -10.38 0.85
N VAL A 119 19.69 -9.35 1.55
CA VAL A 119 19.73 -9.27 3.02
C VAL A 119 18.80 -8.16 3.49
N ARG A 120 17.98 -8.47 4.51
CA ARG A 120 17.10 -7.49 5.17
C ARG A 120 17.77 -7.01 6.44
N THR A 121 18.16 -5.73 6.46
CA THR A 121 18.71 -5.09 7.66
C THR A 121 17.60 -4.80 8.68
N PRO A 122 17.92 -4.54 9.96
CA PRO A 122 16.92 -4.12 10.95
C PRO A 122 16.10 -2.89 10.52
N GLY A 123 16.74 -1.91 9.86
CA GLY A 123 16.06 -0.73 9.32
C GLY A 123 15.04 -1.10 8.24
N MET A 124 15.46 -1.92 7.27
CA MET A 124 14.55 -2.42 6.22
C MET A 124 13.37 -3.21 6.81
N LEU A 125 13.61 -4.03 7.83
CA LEU A 125 12.56 -4.78 8.50
C LEU A 125 11.55 -3.86 9.18
N ALA A 126 12.00 -2.75 9.77
CA ALA A 126 11.12 -1.75 10.36
C ALA A 126 10.23 -1.07 9.31
N GLU A 127 10.81 -0.69 8.16
CA GLU A 127 10.07 -0.11 7.02
C GLU A 127 9.02 -1.08 6.47
N ILE A 128 9.39 -2.35 6.28
CA ILE A 128 8.47 -3.40 5.80
C ILE A 128 7.33 -3.61 6.78
N ARG A 129 7.63 -3.75 8.08
CA ARG A 129 6.60 -3.91 9.11
C ARG A 129 5.65 -2.72 9.13
N ARG A 130 6.18 -1.50 9.02
CA ARG A 130 5.36 -0.28 8.99
C ARG A 130 4.41 -0.27 7.80
N ALA A 131 4.89 -0.68 6.63
CA ALA A 131 4.04 -0.81 5.45
C ALA A 131 2.95 -1.88 5.64
N GLU A 132 3.30 -3.03 6.20
CA GLU A 132 2.35 -4.12 6.49
C GLU A 132 1.26 -3.70 7.50
N GLU A 133 1.63 -2.99 8.57
CA GLU A 133 0.69 -2.44 9.57
C GLU A 133 -0.35 -1.50 8.94
N LEU A 134 0.04 -0.76 7.91
CA LEU A 134 -0.80 0.22 7.21
C LEU A 134 -1.49 -0.34 5.96
N ASN A 135 -1.35 -1.65 5.70
CA ASN A 135 -1.83 -2.31 4.48
C ASN A 135 -1.29 -1.69 3.18
N ILE A 136 -0.09 -1.10 3.24
CA ILE A 136 0.61 -0.58 2.06
C ILE A 136 1.21 -1.77 1.30
N PRO A 137 0.99 -1.88 -0.02
CA PRO A 137 1.54 -2.98 -0.82
C PRO A 137 3.07 -3.03 -0.77
N VAL A 138 3.61 -4.15 -0.26
CA VAL A 138 5.04 -4.46 -0.28
C VAL A 138 5.37 -5.37 -1.46
N LYS A 139 6.20 -4.89 -2.39
CA LYS A 139 6.73 -5.66 -3.53
C LYS A 139 8.19 -6.02 -3.26
N ALA A 140 8.45 -7.31 -3.03
CA ALA A 140 9.81 -7.81 -2.98
C ALA A 140 10.22 -8.32 -4.36
N ASP A 141 11.34 -7.83 -4.89
CA ASP A 141 11.91 -8.34 -6.13
C ASP A 141 12.63 -9.67 -5.84
N GLN A 142 11.84 -10.73 -5.64
CA GLN A 142 12.34 -12.10 -5.54
C GLN A 142 11.41 -13.08 -6.26
N PRO A 143 11.90 -13.85 -7.25
CA PRO A 143 11.22 -15.05 -7.70
C PRO A 143 11.40 -16.12 -6.62
N GLY A 144 10.54 -16.17 -5.60
CA GLY A 144 10.68 -17.23 -4.59
C GLY A 144 9.81 -17.23 -3.34
N LEU A 145 9.11 -16.16 -2.97
CA LEU A 145 8.29 -16.15 -1.75
C LEU A 145 6.81 -16.11 -2.07
N LYS A 146 6.27 -17.28 -2.45
CA LYS A 146 4.83 -17.53 -2.32
C LYS A 146 4.48 -17.36 -0.84
N LYS A 147 3.62 -16.39 -0.52
CA LYS A 147 2.97 -16.30 0.79
C LYS A 147 2.36 -17.67 1.10
N LYS A 148 2.82 -18.34 2.16
CA LYS A 148 2.08 -19.48 2.71
C LYS A 148 0.77 -18.91 3.24
N LYS A 149 -0.35 -19.28 2.61
CA LYS A 149 -1.69 -18.99 3.13
C LYS A 149 -1.77 -19.56 4.54
N ASP A 150 -2.02 -18.71 5.53
CA ASP A 150 -2.41 -19.14 6.87
C ASP A 150 -3.63 -20.06 6.75
N ARG A 151 -3.50 -21.27 7.29
CA ARG A 151 -4.64 -22.18 7.47
C ARG A 151 -5.48 -21.65 8.63
N PRO A 152 -6.81 -21.56 8.51
CA PRO A 152 -7.64 -21.21 9.64
C PRO A 152 -7.51 -22.28 10.73
N ARG A 153 -7.33 -21.83 11.97
CA ARG A 153 -7.32 -22.66 13.17
C ARG A 153 -8.63 -23.44 13.22
N ARG A 154 -8.55 -24.76 13.07
CA ARG A 154 -9.67 -25.66 13.34
C ARG A 154 -9.92 -25.62 14.84
N GLY A 155 -11.07 -25.07 15.24
CA GLY A 155 -11.56 -25.19 16.60
C GLY A 155 -11.70 -26.66 16.97
N GLN A 156 -11.23 -27.02 18.16
CA GLN A 156 -11.68 -28.22 18.85
C GLN A 156 -12.61 -27.76 19.97
N ILE A 157 -13.90 -27.99 19.72
CA ILE A 157 -14.94 -28.07 20.72
C ILE A 157 -14.96 -29.53 21.18
N ARG A 158 -14.76 -29.72 22.49
CA ARG A 158 -15.36 -30.69 23.42
C ARG A 158 -14.32 -31.22 24.40
#